data_AF-A0A2D9SRS1-F1
#
_entry.id   AF-A0A2D9SRS1-F1
#
_cell.length_a   1.000
_cell.length_b   1.000
_cell.length_c   1.000
_cell.angle_alpha   90.00
_cell.angle_beta   90.00
_cell.angle_gamma   90.00
#
_symmetry.space_group_name_H-M   'P 1'
#
loop_
_entity.id
_entity.type
_entity.pdbx_description
1 polymer ?
#
loop_
_entity_poly.entity_id
_entity_poly.type
_entity_poly.pdbx_seq_one_letter_code
_entity_poly.pdbx_strand_id
1 'polypeptide(L)'
;MKTFLLVLLVSASNLLFAGDLRDVGSLDFENSGGEAAQPHFLRGVGFLHSFGWKQAIREFKKAQQADPDFALAYWGESLCYNHPLISEWDRQTPIAILQRLGSTPEQRLVKANTQREQGFIRAVEALFNGPGDISQRRIAYKDAMQTLYAQFPDDDEVAAFYALSLLSAARASGDDLMKMNILAGSIATRLFNKNNNHPGAAHYVIHSFDDPLHAPLALEAAQKFARISPAVSHARHMPTHIFIQHGMW
;
A
#
# COMPACT_ATOMS: atom_id res chain seq x y z
N MET A 1 -20.70 31.07 -50.63
CA MET A 1 -19.59 30.33 -50.01
C MET A 1 -19.96 30.11 -48.54
N LYS A 2 -20.13 28.85 -48.11
CA LYS A 2 -20.58 28.49 -46.75
C LYS A 2 -19.39 28.54 -45.78
N THR A 3 -19.46 29.38 -44.76
CA THR A 3 -18.45 29.46 -43.70
C THR A 3 -18.71 28.33 -42.70
N PHE A 4 -17.79 27.38 -42.59
CA PHE A 4 -17.82 26.33 -41.57
C PHE A 4 -17.37 26.90 -40.22
N LEU A 5 -18.22 26.77 -39.20
CA LEU A 5 -17.85 27.05 -37.81
C LEU A 5 -17.15 25.79 -37.25
N LEU A 6 -15.86 25.90 -36.96
CA LEU A 6 -15.11 24.84 -36.28
C LEU A 6 -15.33 25.01 -34.77
N VAL A 7 -16.14 24.14 -34.17
CA VAL A 7 -16.29 24.07 -32.71
C VAL A 7 -15.10 23.29 -32.16
N LEU A 8 -14.17 24.00 -31.51
CA LEU A 8 -13.12 23.38 -30.70
C LEU A 8 -13.73 22.80 -29.43
N LEU A 9 -13.83 21.47 -29.37
CA LEU A 9 -14.05 20.74 -28.12
C LEU A 9 -12.75 20.84 -27.30
N VAL A 10 -12.77 21.68 -26.27
CA VAL A 10 -11.73 21.69 -25.24
C VAL A 10 -11.94 20.44 -24.38
N SER A 11 -11.09 19.44 -24.56
CA SER A 11 -10.98 18.31 -23.64
C SER A 11 -10.47 18.83 -22.30
N ALA A 12 -11.29 18.77 -21.25
CA ALA A 12 -10.87 19.01 -19.90
C ALA A 12 -9.83 17.94 -19.51
N SER A 13 -8.56 18.34 -19.49
CA SER A 13 -7.48 17.54 -18.92
C SER A 13 -7.74 17.40 -17.42
N ASN A 14 -8.00 16.17 -16.97
CA ASN A 14 -8.00 15.82 -15.55
C ASN A 14 -6.65 16.22 -14.97
N LEU A 15 -6.63 17.30 -14.19
CA LEU A 15 -5.48 17.66 -13.37
C LEU A 15 -5.35 16.58 -12.31
N LEU A 16 -4.41 15.65 -12.52
CA LEU A 16 -3.93 14.75 -11.47
C LEU A 16 -3.41 15.64 -10.34
N PHE A 17 -4.14 15.67 -9.22
CA PHE A 17 -3.70 16.31 -7.98
C PHE A 17 -2.55 15.51 -7.39
N ALA A 18 -1.36 15.69 -7.94
CA ALA A 18 -0.15 15.10 -7.38
C ALA A 18 0.16 15.82 -6.07
N GLY A 19 -0.07 15.14 -4.93
CA GLY A 19 0.52 15.55 -3.67
C GLY A 19 2.04 15.74 -3.84
N ASP A 20 2.67 16.52 -2.97
CA ASP A 20 4.14 16.53 -2.95
C ASP A 20 4.60 15.12 -2.56
N LEU A 21 5.07 14.34 -3.54
CA LEU A 21 5.60 12.99 -3.34
C LEU A 21 7.12 12.94 -3.52
N ARG A 22 7.81 14.09 -3.63
CA ARG A 22 9.23 14.19 -4.05
C ARG A 22 10.19 13.31 -3.24
N ASP A 23 9.83 12.94 -2.01
CA ASP A 23 10.66 12.12 -1.13
C ASP A 23 10.05 10.76 -0.75
N VAL A 24 8.98 10.34 -1.43
CA VAL A 24 8.23 9.08 -1.18
C VAL A 24 7.77 8.39 -2.48
N GLY A 25 8.46 8.65 -3.59
CA GLY A 25 8.21 8.02 -4.88
C GLY A 25 7.04 8.61 -5.67
N SER A 26 6.42 7.81 -6.52
CA SER A 26 5.22 8.17 -7.28
C SER A 26 4.25 7.01 -7.32
N LEU A 27 2.99 7.31 -7.03
CA LEU A 27 1.88 6.37 -7.05
C LEU A 27 0.60 7.09 -7.45
N ASP A 28 -0.37 6.33 -7.93
CA ASP A 28 -1.73 6.81 -8.18
C ASP A 28 -2.68 5.93 -7.37
N PHE A 29 -3.64 6.54 -6.69
CA PHE A 29 -4.58 5.84 -5.82
C PHE A 29 -5.96 6.45 -6.01
N GLU A 30 -6.67 6.02 -7.05
CA GLU A 30 -8.03 6.49 -7.31
C GLU A 30 -8.95 6.19 -6.11
N ASN A 31 -9.61 7.22 -5.59
CA ASN A 31 -10.45 7.12 -4.41
C ASN A 31 -11.49 8.25 -4.36
N SER A 32 -12.42 8.15 -3.41
CA SER A 32 -13.57 9.02 -3.23
C SER A 32 -13.37 10.15 -2.23
N GLY A 33 -12.17 10.30 -1.67
CA GLY A 33 -11.86 11.36 -0.72
C GLY A 33 -11.91 12.75 -1.37
N GLY A 34 -12.34 13.75 -0.60
CA GLY A 34 -12.39 15.14 -1.05
C GLY A 34 -11.03 15.66 -1.51
N GLU A 35 -11.05 16.65 -2.40
CA GLU A 35 -9.84 17.25 -3.02
C GLU A 35 -8.81 17.71 -1.97
N ALA A 36 -9.28 18.31 -0.87
CA ALA A 36 -8.42 18.78 0.22
C ALA A 36 -7.69 17.66 0.98
N ALA A 37 -8.19 16.42 0.93
CA ALA A 37 -7.57 15.27 1.59
C ALA A 37 -6.49 14.61 0.73
N GLN A 38 -6.55 14.73 -0.60
CA GLN A 38 -5.68 13.99 -1.53
C GLN A 38 -4.18 14.19 -1.31
N PRO A 39 -3.65 15.43 -1.12
CA PRO A 39 -2.22 15.62 -0.93
C PRO A 39 -1.69 14.89 0.31
N HIS A 40 -2.50 14.85 1.37
CA HIS A 40 -2.17 14.16 2.61
C HIS A 40 -2.32 12.65 2.48
N PHE A 41 -3.41 12.18 1.85
CA PHE A 41 -3.64 10.76 1.65
C PHE A 41 -2.54 10.11 0.82
N LEU A 42 -2.24 10.66 -0.36
CA LEU A 42 -1.22 10.09 -1.26
C LEU A 42 0.17 10.09 -0.62
N ARG A 43 0.54 11.18 0.07
CA ARG A 43 1.82 11.24 0.79
C ARG A 43 1.84 10.25 1.97
N GLY A 44 0.72 10.08 2.65
CA GLY A 44 0.52 9.06 3.69
C GLY A 44 0.72 7.64 3.16
N VAL A 45 0.16 7.32 2.00
CA VAL A 45 0.34 6.02 1.32
C VAL A 45 1.79 5.79 0.90
N GLY A 46 2.47 6.80 0.35
CA GLY A 46 3.89 6.70 0.01
C GLY A 46 4.77 6.40 1.23
N PHE A 47 4.50 7.05 2.36
CA PHE A 47 5.15 6.73 3.64
C PHE A 47 4.78 5.32 4.14
N LEU A 48 3.51 4.94 4.03
CA LEU A 48 3.00 3.63 4.47
C LEU A 48 3.71 2.50 3.71
N HIS A 49 3.79 2.59 2.38
CA HIS A 49 4.53 1.65 1.53
C HIS A 49 5.99 1.53 1.90
N SER A 50 6.59 2.62 2.41
CA SER A 50 8.00 2.67 2.77
C SER A 50 8.27 2.29 4.23
N PHE A 51 7.24 1.89 4.99
CA PHE A 51 7.26 1.64 6.44
C PHE A 51 7.69 2.87 7.27
N GLY A 52 7.35 4.07 6.79
CA GLY A 52 7.48 5.34 7.49
C GLY A 52 6.29 5.63 8.41
N TRP A 53 5.99 4.73 9.36
CA TRP A 53 4.73 4.71 10.11
C TRP A 53 4.38 6.04 10.78
N LYS A 54 5.33 6.69 11.45
CA LYS A 54 5.10 7.96 12.15
C LYS A 54 4.74 9.08 11.18
N GLN A 55 5.36 9.11 10.01
CA GLN A 55 5.08 10.07 8.94
C GLN A 55 3.70 9.79 8.34
N ALA A 56 3.42 8.53 8.01
CA ALA A 56 2.14 8.10 7.45
C ALA A 56 0.96 8.44 8.37
N ILE A 57 1.04 8.13 9.68
CA ILE A 57 0.00 8.47 10.67
C ILE A 57 -0.30 9.98 10.67
N ARG A 58 0.73 10.84 10.61
CA ARG A 58 0.53 12.29 10.59
C ARG A 58 -0.22 12.74 9.35
N GLU A 59 0.12 12.21 8.19
CA GLU A 59 -0.54 12.57 6.94
C GLU A 59 -1.97 12.02 6.87
N PHE A 60 -2.21 10.76 7.28
CA PHE A 60 -3.57 10.22 7.35
C PHE A 60 -4.47 10.98 8.32
N LYS A 61 -3.95 11.44 9.46
CA LYS A 61 -4.72 12.32 10.38
C LYS A 61 -5.08 13.66 9.73
N LYS A 62 -4.21 14.25 8.92
CA LYS A 62 -4.53 15.47 8.16
C LYS A 62 -5.58 15.19 7.08
N ALA A 63 -5.51 14.06 6.40
CA ALA A 63 -6.53 13.62 5.46
C ALA A 63 -7.90 13.45 6.15
N GLN A 64 -7.95 12.84 7.33
CA GLN A 64 -9.18 12.74 8.15
C GLN A 64 -9.72 14.12 8.60
N GLN A 65 -8.83 15.07 8.89
CA GLN A 65 -9.26 16.44 9.24
C GLN A 65 -9.85 17.19 8.04
N ALA A 66 -9.29 16.96 6.85
CA ALA A 66 -9.77 17.57 5.61
C ALA A 66 -11.06 16.92 5.10
N ASP A 67 -11.22 15.61 5.30
CA ASP A 67 -12.42 14.84 4.96
C ASP A 67 -12.71 13.77 6.04
N PRO A 68 -13.59 14.07 7.02
CA PRO A 68 -13.91 13.18 8.13
C PRO A 68 -14.66 11.89 7.74
N ASP A 69 -15.24 11.83 6.54
CA ASP A 69 -15.95 10.64 6.06
C ASP A 69 -15.09 9.81 5.09
N PHE A 70 -13.87 10.25 4.79
CA PHE A 70 -12.97 9.54 3.90
C PHE A 70 -12.44 8.24 4.51
N ALA A 71 -13.10 7.13 4.19
CA ALA A 71 -12.83 5.81 4.78
C ALA A 71 -11.36 5.38 4.64
N LEU A 72 -10.72 5.65 3.50
CA LEU A 72 -9.33 5.23 3.29
C LEU A 72 -8.31 5.98 4.16
N ALA A 73 -8.61 7.20 4.63
CA ALA A 73 -7.72 7.89 5.56
C ALA A 73 -7.66 7.18 6.93
N TYR A 74 -8.77 6.58 7.39
CA TYR A 74 -8.80 5.78 8.62
C TYR A 74 -8.17 4.39 8.41
N TRP A 75 -8.44 3.78 7.25
CA TRP A 75 -7.78 2.54 6.82
C TRP A 75 -6.25 2.69 6.83
N GLY A 76 -5.72 3.73 6.18
CA GLY A 76 -4.28 3.97 6.08
C GLY A 76 -3.63 4.20 7.44
N GLU A 77 -4.26 4.98 8.33
CA GLU A 77 -3.76 5.16 9.69
C GLU A 77 -3.75 3.85 10.47
N SER A 78 -4.82 3.03 10.35
CA SER A 78 -4.89 1.74 11.05
C SER A 78 -3.80 0.78 10.58
N LEU A 79 -3.49 0.74 9.28
CA LEU A 79 -2.43 -0.09 8.72
C LEU A 79 -1.03 0.30 9.19
N CYS A 80 -0.82 1.53 9.68
CA CYS A 80 0.47 1.92 10.25
C CYS A 80 0.82 1.15 11.53
N TYR A 81 -0.15 0.44 12.13
CA TYR A 81 0.04 -0.43 13.30
C TYR A 81 0.09 -1.91 12.91
N ASN A 82 -0.17 -2.25 11.64
CA ASN A 82 0.17 -3.54 11.08
C ASN A 82 1.64 -3.49 10.68
N HIS A 83 2.53 -3.98 11.53
CA HIS A 83 3.94 -4.14 11.17
C HIS A 83 4.12 -5.55 10.57
N PRO A 84 4.04 -5.72 9.23
CA PRO A 84 3.76 -7.01 8.61
C PRO A 84 4.87 -8.06 8.80
N LEU A 85 6.10 -7.62 9.08
CA LEU A 85 7.30 -8.47 9.13
C LEU A 85 7.88 -8.67 10.54
N ILE A 86 7.26 -8.09 11.57
CA ILE A 86 7.67 -8.28 12.98
C ILE A 86 6.59 -9.01 13.78
N SER A 87 6.95 -9.50 14.96
CA SER A 87 6.07 -10.23 15.87
C SER A 87 5.30 -9.34 16.85
N GLU A 88 5.75 -8.10 17.07
CA GLU A 88 5.05 -7.14 17.91
C GLU A 88 3.70 -6.75 17.30
N TRP A 89 2.66 -6.72 18.13
CA TRP A 89 1.30 -6.50 17.67
C TRP A 89 0.52 -5.58 18.61
N ASP A 90 0.01 -4.48 18.04
CA ASP A 90 -1.01 -3.64 18.67
C ASP A 90 -2.36 -3.88 17.97
N ARG A 91 -3.30 -4.51 18.69
CA ARG A 91 -4.65 -4.71 18.20
C ARG A 91 -5.58 -3.54 18.52
N GLN A 92 -5.37 -2.88 19.65
CA GLN A 92 -6.37 -1.99 20.22
C GLN A 92 -6.37 -0.64 19.51
N THR A 93 -5.19 -0.08 19.23
CA THR A 93 -5.07 1.21 18.54
C THR A 93 -5.69 1.20 17.14
N PRO A 94 -5.41 0.24 16.23
CA PRO A 94 -6.04 0.22 14.92
C PRO A 94 -7.56 0.01 14.99
N ILE A 95 -8.08 -0.76 15.94
CA ILE A 95 -9.53 -0.89 16.16
C ILE A 95 -10.13 0.47 16.58
N ALA A 96 -9.50 1.16 17.54
CA ALA A 96 -9.96 2.48 17.99
C ALA A 96 -9.93 3.51 16.87
N ILE A 97 -8.92 3.45 15.99
CA ILE A 97 -8.82 4.29 14.78
C ILE A 97 -10.02 4.04 13.88
N LEU A 98 -10.31 2.79 13.54
CA LEU A 98 -11.46 2.43 12.71
C LEU A 98 -12.77 2.85 13.38
N GLN A 99 -12.92 2.68 14.69
CA GLN A 99 -14.12 3.09 15.43
C GLN A 99 -14.42 4.60 15.34
N ARG A 100 -13.43 5.46 15.08
CA ARG A 100 -13.66 6.89 14.81
C ARG A 100 -14.36 7.14 13.47
N LEU A 101 -14.21 6.24 12.49
CA LEU A 101 -14.94 6.30 11.21
C LEU A 101 -16.40 5.83 11.38
N GLY A 102 -16.62 4.79 12.18
CA GLY A 102 -17.93 4.21 12.47
C GLY A 102 -17.84 3.09 13.51
N SER A 103 -18.86 2.91 14.34
CA SER A 103 -18.78 2.00 15.50
C SER A 103 -18.85 0.51 15.13
N THR A 104 -19.49 0.18 14.00
CA THR A 104 -19.56 -1.20 13.48
C THR A 104 -18.86 -1.35 12.13
N PRO A 105 -18.40 -2.56 11.75
CA PRO A 105 -17.85 -2.82 10.42
C PRO A 105 -18.79 -2.40 9.29
N GLU A 106 -20.10 -2.60 9.44
CA GLU A 106 -21.11 -2.27 8.43
C GLU A 106 -21.20 -0.76 8.21
N GLN A 107 -21.17 0.03 9.30
CA GLN A 107 -21.16 1.50 9.21
C GLN A 107 -19.91 2.01 8.48
N ARG A 108 -18.75 1.41 8.76
CA ARG A 108 -17.48 1.77 8.10
C ARG A 108 -17.48 1.38 6.62
N LEU A 109 -18.06 0.22 6.30
CA LEU A 109 -18.15 -0.27 4.92
C LEU A 109 -19.03 0.63 4.04
N VAL A 110 -20.13 1.17 4.60
CA VAL A 110 -21.01 2.11 3.88
C VAL A 110 -20.30 3.43 3.54
N LYS A 111 -19.30 3.85 4.33
CA LYS A 111 -18.49 5.04 4.05
C LYS A 111 -17.43 4.85 2.96
N ALA A 112 -17.15 3.60 2.58
CA ALA A 112 -16.33 3.30 1.41
C ALA A 112 -17.20 3.34 0.15
N ASN A 113 -17.01 4.39 -0.66
CA ASN A 113 -17.95 4.76 -1.72
C ASN A 113 -17.83 3.89 -2.98
N THR A 114 -16.73 3.16 -3.14
CA THR A 114 -16.48 2.30 -4.29
C THR A 114 -16.28 0.85 -3.87
N GLN A 115 -16.55 -0.09 -4.77
CA GLN A 115 -16.28 -1.52 -4.50
C GLN A 115 -14.81 -1.78 -4.16
N ARG A 116 -13.91 -1.02 -4.79
CA ARG A 116 -12.46 -1.05 -4.54
C ARG A 116 -12.14 -0.65 -3.09
N GLU A 117 -12.66 0.48 -2.64
CA GLU A 117 -12.48 0.95 -1.26
C GLU A 117 -13.10 -0.01 -0.24
N GLN A 118 -14.29 -0.54 -0.54
CA GLN A 118 -14.93 -1.54 0.31
C GLN A 118 -14.06 -2.78 0.44
N GLY A 119 -13.36 -3.18 -0.61
CA GLY A 119 -12.36 -4.23 -0.59
C GLY A 119 -11.25 -3.99 0.44
N PHE A 120 -10.64 -2.80 0.39
CA PHE A 120 -9.61 -2.40 1.35
C PHE A 120 -10.13 -2.38 2.79
N ILE A 121 -11.35 -1.86 3.01
CA ILE A 121 -11.99 -1.89 4.32
C ILE A 121 -12.24 -3.33 4.79
N ARG A 122 -12.83 -4.21 3.97
CA ARG A 122 -13.05 -5.62 4.34
C ARG A 122 -11.74 -6.31 4.72
N ALA A 123 -10.65 -6.04 4.00
CA ALA A 123 -9.35 -6.61 4.32
C ALA A 123 -8.86 -6.13 5.70
N VAL A 124 -8.90 -4.82 5.98
CA VAL A 124 -8.43 -4.30 7.27
C VAL A 124 -9.31 -4.75 8.45
N GLU A 125 -10.61 -4.95 8.21
CA GLU A 125 -11.51 -5.58 9.17
C GLU A 125 -11.10 -7.02 9.48
N ALA A 126 -10.78 -7.82 8.47
CA ALA A 126 -10.31 -9.20 8.66
C ALA A 126 -9.01 -9.24 9.49
N LEU A 127 -8.14 -8.25 9.31
CA LEU A 127 -6.88 -8.15 10.04
C LEU A 127 -7.05 -7.78 11.52
N PHE A 128 -7.87 -6.76 11.83
CA PHE A 128 -7.97 -6.22 13.18
C PHE A 128 -9.16 -6.75 13.98
N ASN A 129 -10.32 -6.85 13.34
CA ASN A 129 -11.58 -7.27 13.94
C ASN A 129 -11.92 -8.75 13.68
N GLY A 130 -11.16 -9.43 12.81
CA GLY A 130 -11.30 -10.87 12.56
C GLY A 130 -11.06 -11.73 13.82
N PRO A 131 -11.54 -12.98 13.81
CA PRO A 131 -11.32 -13.93 14.89
C PRO A 131 -9.88 -14.45 14.89
N GLY A 132 -9.48 -15.08 16.00
CA GLY A 132 -8.22 -15.81 16.07
C GLY A 132 -7.00 -14.98 16.46
N ASP A 133 -5.85 -15.64 16.46
CA ASP A 133 -4.56 -15.00 16.73
C ASP A 133 -4.07 -14.14 15.55
N ILE A 134 -2.87 -13.57 15.66
CA ILE A 134 -2.34 -12.72 14.59
C ILE A 134 -2.01 -13.51 13.31
N SER A 135 -1.58 -14.77 13.44
CA SER A 135 -1.25 -15.61 12.28
C SER A 135 -2.50 -15.89 11.46
N GLN A 136 -3.59 -16.27 12.13
CA GLN A 136 -4.89 -16.51 11.49
C GLN A 136 -5.44 -15.24 10.81
N ARG A 137 -5.31 -14.08 11.45
CA ARG A 137 -5.79 -12.80 10.90
C ARG A 137 -4.96 -12.28 9.75
N ARG A 138 -3.64 -12.53 9.72
CA ARG A 138 -2.78 -12.22 8.56
C ARG A 138 -3.15 -13.06 7.35
N ILE A 139 -3.48 -14.35 7.55
CA ILE A 139 -4.00 -15.20 6.48
C ILE A 139 -5.34 -14.65 5.97
N ALA A 140 -6.27 -14.32 6.86
CA ALA A 140 -7.57 -13.75 6.50
C ALA A 140 -7.44 -12.41 5.75
N TYR A 141 -6.51 -11.54 6.17
CA TYR A 141 -6.17 -10.29 5.47
C TYR A 141 -5.68 -10.57 4.05
N LYS A 142 -4.75 -11.52 3.88
CA LYS A 142 -4.25 -11.96 2.58
C LYS A 142 -5.36 -12.55 1.70
N ASP A 143 -6.28 -13.33 2.24
CA ASP A 143 -7.42 -13.88 1.50
C ASP A 143 -8.38 -12.78 1.00
N ALA A 144 -8.64 -11.78 1.85
CA ALA A 144 -9.45 -10.63 1.47
C ALA A 144 -8.75 -9.78 0.38
N MET A 145 -7.43 -9.56 0.50
CA MET A 145 -6.65 -8.86 -0.53
C MET A 145 -6.54 -9.65 -1.83
N GLN A 146 -6.45 -10.98 -1.77
CA GLN A 146 -6.48 -11.85 -2.96
C GLN A 146 -7.82 -11.70 -3.70
N THR A 147 -8.93 -11.69 -2.96
CA THR A 147 -10.26 -11.47 -3.53
C THR A 147 -10.35 -10.10 -4.20
N LEU A 148 -9.82 -9.06 -3.56
CA LEU A 148 -9.78 -7.72 -4.14
C LEU A 148 -8.92 -7.65 -5.41
N TYR A 149 -7.74 -8.25 -5.38
CA TYR A 149 -6.85 -8.32 -6.54
C TYR A 149 -7.46 -9.06 -7.73
N ALA A 150 -8.26 -10.12 -7.48
CA ALA A 150 -9.00 -10.79 -8.53
C ALA A 150 -10.10 -9.92 -9.16
N GLN A 151 -10.68 -8.98 -8.41
CA GLN A 151 -11.70 -8.04 -8.89
C GLN A 151 -11.10 -6.84 -9.63
N PHE A 152 -9.89 -6.42 -9.25
CA PHE A 152 -9.19 -5.27 -9.81
C PHE A 152 -7.75 -5.63 -10.21
N PRO A 153 -7.55 -6.51 -11.20
CA PRO A 153 -6.23 -7.06 -11.54
C PRO A 153 -5.27 -6.03 -12.15
N ASP A 154 -5.79 -4.95 -12.72
CA ASP A 154 -5.01 -3.87 -13.36
C ASP A 154 -4.71 -2.69 -12.42
N ASP A 155 -5.17 -2.77 -11.17
CA ASP A 155 -4.98 -1.73 -10.16
C ASP A 155 -3.65 -1.90 -9.42
N ASP A 156 -2.77 -0.92 -9.59
CA ASP A 156 -1.39 -0.95 -9.10
C ASP A 156 -1.32 -1.00 -7.56
N GLU A 157 -2.18 -0.25 -6.88
CA GLU A 157 -2.17 -0.20 -5.41
C GLU A 157 -2.80 -1.47 -4.82
N VAL A 158 -3.87 -2.00 -5.41
CA VAL A 158 -4.41 -3.30 -5.02
C VAL A 158 -3.35 -4.39 -5.19
N ALA A 159 -2.60 -4.38 -6.29
CA ALA A 159 -1.49 -5.30 -6.53
C ALA A 159 -0.40 -5.15 -5.46
N ALA A 160 -0.01 -3.90 -5.14
CA ALA A 160 1.01 -3.61 -4.14
C ALA A 160 0.59 -4.11 -2.74
N PHE A 161 -0.62 -3.81 -2.28
CA PHE A 161 -1.10 -4.26 -0.98
C PHE A 161 -1.35 -5.78 -0.94
N TYR A 162 -1.73 -6.40 -2.06
CA TYR A 162 -1.82 -7.86 -2.12
C TYR A 162 -0.44 -8.52 -2.00
N ALA A 163 0.57 -8.01 -2.71
CA ALA A 163 1.95 -8.46 -2.56
C ALA A 163 2.44 -8.33 -1.10
N LEU A 164 2.14 -7.20 -0.44
CA LEU A 164 2.48 -7.02 0.97
C LEU A 164 1.73 -8.02 1.89
N SER A 165 0.46 -8.28 1.62
CA SER A 165 -0.35 -9.21 2.42
C SER A 165 0.19 -10.64 2.35
N LEU A 166 0.71 -11.05 1.19
CA LEU A 166 1.41 -12.33 1.01
C LEU A 166 2.66 -12.41 1.90
N LEU A 167 3.50 -11.37 1.86
CA LEU A 167 4.69 -11.29 2.72
C LEU A 167 4.32 -11.33 4.21
N SER A 168 3.25 -10.65 4.59
CA SER A 168 2.76 -10.63 5.98
C SER A 168 2.30 -12.01 6.45
N ALA A 169 1.63 -12.77 5.58
CA ALA A 169 1.09 -14.09 5.87
C ALA A 169 2.14 -15.22 5.75
N ALA A 170 3.21 -15.02 4.97
CA ALA A 170 4.16 -16.08 4.60
C ALA A 170 4.71 -16.87 5.79
N ARG A 171 5.07 -16.20 6.89
CA ARG A 171 5.56 -16.87 8.12
C ARG A 171 4.51 -17.75 8.79
N ALA A 172 3.24 -17.38 8.70
CA ALA A 172 2.13 -18.16 9.24
C ALA A 172 1.76 -19.35 8.34
N SER A 173 2.28 -19.41 7.12
CA SER A 173 1.95 -20.42 6.11
C SER A 173 2.91 -21.62 6.08
N GLY A 174 3.88 -21.68 6.99
CA GLY A 174 4.78 -22.83 7.13
C GLY A 174 5.54 -23.14 5.84
N ASP A 175 5.33 -24.35 5.31
CA ASP A 175 6.02 -24.86 4.12
C ASP A 175 5.72 -24.05 2.84
N ASP A 176 4.63 -23.28 2.82
CA ASP A 176 4.27 -22.42 1.68
C ASP A 176 4.94 -21.04 1.71
N LEU A 177 5.76 -20.73 2.72
CA LEU A 177 6.46 -19.45 2.88
C LEU A 177 7.17 -19.03 1.59
N MET A 178 8.01 -19.91 1.03
CA MET A 178 8.79 -19.57 -0.17
C MET A 178 7.87 -19.34 -1.38
N LYS A 179 6.80 -20.14 -1.53
CA LYS A 179 5.84 -19.95 -2.63
C LYS A 179 5.15 -18.59 -2.52
N MET A 180 4.79 -18.16 -1.30
CA MET A 180 4.19 -16.84 -1.08
C MET A 180 5.18 -15.71 -1.38
N ASN A 181 6.44 -15.83 -0.95
CA ASN A 181 7.48 -14.85 -1.24
C ASN A 181 7.70 -14.70 -2.75
N ILE A 182 7.82 -15.80 -3.49
CA ILE A 182 7.98 -15.78 -4.95
C ILE A 182 6.74 -15.16 -5.64
N LEU A 183 5.52 -15.50 -5.19
CA LEU A 183 4.31 -14.88 -5.73
C LEU A 183 4.28 -13.36 -5.47
N ALA A 184 4.55 -12.94 -4.24
CA ALA A 184 4.63 -11.52 -3.88
C ALA A 184 5.69 -10.79 -4.73
N GLY A 185 6.87 -11.39 -4.88
CA GLY A 185 7.96 -10.83 -5.67
C GLY A 185 7.61 -10.72 -7.14
N SER A 186 6.90 -11.70 -7.70
CA SER A 186 6.44 -11.66 -9.10
C SER A 186 5.46 -10.50 -9.37
N ILE A 187 4.53 -10.26 -8.43
CA ILE A 187 3.56 -9.16 -8.52
C ILE A 187 4.27 -7.82 -8.37
N ALA A 188 5.10 -7.69 -7.33
CA ALA A 188 5.84 -6.45 -7.06
C ALA A 188 6.84 -6.11 -8.19
N THR A 189 7.49 -7.11 -8.80
CA THR A 189 8.41 -6.91 -9.93
C THR A 189 7.66 -6.39 -11.16
N ARG A 190 6.47 -6.96 -11.46
CA ARG A 190 5.63 -6.46 -12.56
C ARG A 190 5.26 -4.99 -12.35
N LEU A 191 4.85 -4.65 -11.13
CA LEU A 191 4.51 -3.28 -10.77
C LEU A 191 5.74 -2.35 -10.87
N PHE A 192 6.89 -2.79 -10.39
CA PHE A 192 8.14 -2.02 -10.45
C PHE A 192 8.59 -1.76 -11.90
N ASN A 193 8.39 -2.72 -12.80
CA ASN A 193 8.68 -2.54 -14.22
C ASN A 193 7.73 -1.53 -14.89
N LYS A 194 6.48 -1.42 -14.41
CA LYS A 194 5.50 -0.43 -14.88
C LYS A 194 5.79 0.96 -14.32
N ASN A 195 6.13 1.05 -13.04
CA ASN A 195 6.45 2.29 -12.33
C ASN A 195 7.66 2.06 -11.41
N ASN A 196 8.85 2.34 -11.94
CA ASN A 196 10.11 2.11 -11.23
C ASN A 196 10.40 3.11 -10.10
N ASN A 197 9.47 4.05 -9.87
CA ASN A 197 9.49 5.01 -8.79
C ASN A 197 8.34 4.77 -7.79
N HIS A 198 7.61 3.66 -7.92
CA HIS A 198 6.62 3.26 -6.93
C HIS A 198 7.30 2.76 -5.64
N PRO A 199 7.01 3.36 -4.46
CA PRO A 199 7.69 3.01 -3.21
C PRO A 199 7.42 1.55 -2.79
N GLY A 200 6.14 1.13 -2.80
CA GLY A 200 5.76 -0.24 -2.47
C GLY A 200 6.36 -1.30 -3.40
N ALA A 201 6.39 -1.05 -4.70
CA ALA A 201 6.90 -2.02 -5.68
C ALA A 201 8.38 -2.37 -5.44
N ALA A 202 9.25 -1.37 -5.41
CA ALA A 202 10.68 -1.59 -5.18
C ALA A 202 10.92 -2.23 -3.81
N HIS A 203 10.20 -1.75 -2.78
CA HIS A 203 10.31 -2.27 -1.44
C HIS A 203 9.95 -3.76 -1.33
N TYR A 204 8.81 -4.14 -1.91
CA TYR A 204 8.29 -5.50 -1.77
C TYR A 204 9.06 -6.48 -2.65
N VAL A 205 9.64 -6.06 -3.78
CA VAL A 205 10.63 -6.86 -4.53
C VAL A 205 11.81 -7.25 -3.63
N ILE A 206 12.36 -6.29 -2.87
CA ILE A 206 13.50 -6.54 -1.98
C ILE A 206 13.11 -7.56 -0.90
N HIS A 207 12.00 -7.35 -0.20
CA HIS A 207 11.57 -8.29 0.84
C HIS A 207 11.19 -9.68 0.33
N SER A 208 10.66 -9.78 -0.89
CA SER A 208 10.30 -11.06 -1.51
C SER A 208 11.49 -11.93 -1.87
N PHE A 209 12.63 -11.32 -2.21
CA PHE A 209 13.82 -12.02 -2.69
C PHE A 209 15.02 -11.87 -1.74
N ASP A 210 14.77 -11.63 -0.46
CA ASP A 210 15.79 -11.49 0.59
C ASP A 210 16.33 -12.86 1.05
N ASP A 211 16.91 -13.60 0.11
CA ASP A 211 17.64 -14.84 0.33
C ASP A 211 18.78 -14.98 -0.70
N PRO A 212 19.85 -15.75 -0.41
CA PRO A 212 21.01 -15.84 -1.30
C PRO A 212 20.70 -16.30 -2.72
N LEU A 213 19.68 -17.15 -2.92
CA LEU A 213 19.37 -17.71 -4.23
C LEU A 213 18.64 -16.70 -5.11
N HIS A 214 17.70 -15.94 -4.53
CA HIS A 214 16.84 -15.03 -5.29
C HIS A 214 17.27 -13.57 -5.24
N ALA A 215 18.16 -13.17 -4.34
CA ALA A 215 18.67 -11.79 -4.22
C ALA A 215 19.09 -11.14 -5.55
N PRO A 216 19.68 -11.85 -6.54
CA PRO A 216 19.96 -11.25 -7.87
C PRO A 216 18.73 -10.64 -8.55
N LEU A 217 17.52 -11.17 -8.32
CA LEU A 217 16.27 -10.66 -8.89
C LEU A 217 15.86 -9.29 -8.35
N ALA A 218 16.34 -8.92 -7.15
CA ALA A 218 15.99 -7.66 -6.48
C ALA A 218 17.05 -6.56 -6.61
N LEU A 219 18.17 -6.80 -7.30
CA LEU A 219 19.32 -5.89 -7.31
C LEU A 219 18.96 -4.49 -7.85
N GLU A 220 18.18 -4.40 -8.94
CA GLU A 220 17.76 -3.10 -9.49
C GLU A 220 16.86 -2.34 -8.52
N ALA A 221 15.90 -3.03 -7.89
CA ALA A 221 15.02 -2.42 -6.89
C ALA A 221 15.83 -1.91 -5.68
N ALA A 222 16.80 -2.70 -5.20
CA ALA A 222 17.71 -2.30 -4.13
C ALA A 222 18.54 -1.05 -4.48
N GLN A 223 19.05 -0.95 -5.71
CA GLN A 223 19.82 0.23 -6.16
C GLN A 223 19.00 1.53 -6.26
N LYS A 224 17.67 1.40 -6.41
CA LYS A 224 16.76 2.56 -6.57
C LYS A 224 16.06 2.95 -5.27
N PHE A 225 15.67 2.00 -4.42
CA PHE A 225 14.66 2.26 -3.38
C PHE A 225 15.05 3.37 -2.39
N ALA A 226 16.31 3.47 -1.98
CA ALA A 226 16.78 4.56 -1.10
C ALA A 226 16.60 5.96 -1.71
N ARG A 227 16.58 6.08 -3.05
CA ARG A 227 16.32 7.32 -3.78
C ARG A 227 14.85 7.55 -4.08
N ILE A 228 14.03 6.49 -4.10
CA ILE A 228 12.58 6.60 -4.25
C ILE A 228 11.97 7.22 -2.99
N SER A 229 12.38 6.75 -1.80
CA SER A 229 11.82 7.21 -0.52
C SER A 229 12.88 7.75 0.47
N PRO A 230 13.68 8.77 0.11
CA PRO A 230 14.81 9.23 0.92
C PRO A 230 14.39 9.80 2.28
N ALA A 231 13.13 10.25 2.45
CA ALA A 231 12.60 10.74 3.71
C ALA A 231 12.31 9.63 4.75
N VAL A 232 12.46 8.36 4.37
CA VAL A 232 12.14 7.21 5.22
C VAL A 232 13.40 6.43 5.57
N SER A 233 13.75 6.39 6.86
CA SER A 233 14.93 5.65 7.33
C SER A 233 14.88 4.18 6.93
N HIS A 234 13.69 3.57 6.94
CA HIS A 234 13.48 2.19 6.49
C HIS A 234 13.91 2.01 5.03
N ALA A 235 13.44 2.86 4.11
CA ALA A 235 13.82 2.77 2.70
C ALA A 235 15.32 2.94 2.44
N ARG A 236 16.03 3.73 3.26
CA ARG A 236 17.48 3.95 3.12
C ARG A 236 18.33 2.75 3.52
N HIS A 237 17.88 1.92 4.46
CA HIS A 237 18.63 0.70 4.82
C HIS A 237 18.26 -0.49 3.94
N MET A 238 17.04 -0.54 3.39
CA MET A 238 16.58 -1.68 2.59
C MET A 238 17.56 -2.22 1.51
N PRO A 239 18.37 -1.39 0.81
CA PRO A 239 19.36 -1.93 -0.12
C PRO A 239 20.35 -2.93 0.50
N THR A 240 20.67 -2.80 1.80
CA THR A 240 21.61 -3.69 2.49
C THR A 240 21.12 -5.14 2.55
N HIS A 241 19.81 -5.36 2.56
CA HIS A 241 19.22 -6.70 2.50
C HIS A 241 19.75 -7.47 1.28
N ILE A 242 19.84 -6.81 0.12
CA ILE A 242 20.33 -7.44 -1.11
C ILE A 242 21.85 -7.35 -1.21
N PHE A 243 22.44 -6.20 -0.89
CA PHE A 243 23.88 -6.00 -1.05
C PHE A 243 24.73 -6.98 -0.24
N ILE A 244 24.31 -7.33 0.98
CA ILE A 244 24.99 -8.33 1.81
C ILE A 244 24.97 -9.71 1.15
N GLN A 245 23.85 -10.11 0.53
CA GLN A 245 23.75 -11.41 -0.17
C GLN A 245 24.67 -11.49 -1.39
N HIS A 246 25.07 -10.34 -1.94
CA HIS A 246 25.99 -10.19 -3.08
C HIS A 246 27.43 -9.88 -2.68
N GLY A 247 27.74 -9.75 -1.38
CA GLY A 247 29.07 -9.35 -0.92
C GLY A 247 29.47 -7.91 -1.26
N MET A 248 28.47 -7.03 -1.47
CA MET A 248 28.64 -5.61 -1.74
C MET A 248 28.59 -4.83 -0.41
N TRP A 249 29.74 -4.59 0.21
CA TRP A 249 29.87 -3.93 1.53
C TRP A 249 30.00 -2.42 1.44
#